data_AF-A0A3N5XQJ5-F1
#
_entry.id   AF-A0A3N5XQJ5-F1
#
_cell.length_a   1.000
_cell.length_b   1.000
_cell.length_c   1.000
_cell.angle_alpha   90.00
_cell.angle_beta   90.00
_cell.angle_gamma   90.00
#
_symmetry.space_group_name_H-M   'P 1'
#
loop_
_entity.id
_entity.type
_entity.pdbx_description
1 polymer ?
#
loop_
_entity_poly.entity_id
_entity_poly.type
_entity_poly.pdbx_seq_one_letter_code
_entity_poly.pdbx_strand_id
1 'polypeptide(L)'
;MRKTSRTISGVTPVAVMAQPGPCPGSCVFCPTYDEAPKSYTPESPAVLRAIASKFDPYEQTDLRLKILKKMGHPDDKIEMIIMGGTFLACPEEYQYSFIKSCYDAMNGQVAGSLDEAKRLNETSAHRCVGLCIETRPDWCGEKEIARMLDFGTTRVELGIQTLDDDIYRLVRRGHTVKDVITATKLLKKYGLKVYYHWMPGLPGSSPAHDLEMTRELFENDNYKPDGLKLYPTLVVAHTELEKWYADGKYIPYTMDETVKLLTDMKCLVP
;
A
#
# COMPACT_ATOMS: atom_id res chain seq x y z
N MET A 1 12.16 -4.53 -19.95
CA MET A 1 12.13 -5.89 -19.40
C MET A 1 10.69 -6.43 -19.51
N ARG A 2 10.43 -7.44 -20.33
CA ARG A 2 9.08 -8.01 -20.56
C ARG A 2 8.78 -8.93 -19.36
N LYS A 3 7.83 -8.57 -18.48
CA LYS A 3 7.34 -9.53 -17.48
C LYS A 3 6.68 -10.68 -18.23
N THR A 4 7.21 -11.88 -18.08
CA THR A 4 6.77 -13.09 -18.80
C THR A 4 5.44 -13.64 -18.27
N SER A 5 5.02 -13.24 -17.07
CA SER A 5 3.71 -13.58 -16.52
C SER A 5 2.64 -12.62 -17.03
N ARG A 6 1.72 -13.13 -17.85
CA ARG A 6 0.44 -12.47 -18.12
C ARG A 6 -0.35 -12.36 -16.82
N THR A 7 -1.22 -11.35 -16.69
CA THR A 7 -2.20 -11.30 -15.60
C THR A 7 -3.10 -12.54 -15.71
N ILE A 8 -2.92 -13.55 -14.86
CA ILE A 8 -3.70 -14.79 -14.89
C ILE A 8 -5.12 -14.57 -14.37
N SER A 9 -5.31 -13.63 -13.43
CA SER A 9 -6.62 -13.42 -12.75
C SER A 9 -7.67 -12.70 -13.61
N GLY A 10 -7.31 -12.19 -14.79
CA GLY A 10 -8.21 -11.39 -15.62
C GLY A 10 -8.53 -9.99 -15.07
N VAL A 11 -7.93 -9.57 -13.95
CA VAL A 11 -8.03 -8.20 -13.41
C VAL A 11 -6.64 -7.58 -13.35
N THR A 12 -6.46 -6.48 -14.07
CA THR A 12 -5.14 -5.86 -14.25
C THR A 12 -4.90 -4.76 -13.22
N PRO A 13 -3.81 -4.84 -12.43
CA PRO A 13 -3.50 -3.83 -11.42
C PRO A 13 -2.90 -2.58 -12.06
N VAL A 14 -3.55 -1.44 -11.84
CA VAL A 14 -3.10 -0.11 -12.22
C VAL A 14 -2.75 0.63 -10.94
N ALA A 15 -1.45 0.70 -10.65
CA ALA A 15 -0.93 1.33 -9.45
C ALA A 15 -0.38 2.72 -9.77
N VAL A 16 -0.89 3.73 -9.07
CA VAL A 16 -0.57 5.15 -9.19
C VAL A 16 -0.13 5.71 -7.85
N MET A 17 0.62 6.82 -7.87
CA MET A 17 1.15 7.45 -6.67
C MET A 17 0.61 8.86 -6.52
N ALA A 18 0.16 9.16 -5.31
CA ALA A 18 -0.11 10.52 -4.90
C ALA A 18 1.19 11.34 -4.85
N GLN A 19 1.06 12.66 -4.92
CA GLN A 19 2.18 13.58 -4.81
C GLN A 19 2.92 13.38 -3.48
N PRO A 20 4.26 13.47 -3.45
CA PRO A 20 5.01 13.41 -2.21
C PRO A 20 4.54 14.53 -1.28
N GLY A 21 4.10 14.15 -0.08
CA GLY A 21 3.66 15.05 0.97
C GLY A 21 4.33 14.72 2.29
N PRO A 22 4.28 15.64 3.27
CA PRO A 22 4.81 15.38 4.60
C PRO A 22 4.11 14.16 5.20
N CYS A 23 4.90 13.16 5.60
CA CYS A 23 4.37 12.05 6.38
C CYS A 23 4.33 12.45 7.86
N PRO A 24 3.24 12.18 8.59
CA PRO A 24 3.18 12.43 10.03
C PRO A 24 4.09 11.51 10.85
N GLY A 25 4.84 10.60 10.23
CA GLY A 25 5.74 9.64 10.90
C GLY A 25 7.20 9.82 10.49
N SER A 26 8.10 9.43 11.38
CA SER A 26 9.55 9.53 11.24
C SER A 26 10.23 8.15 11.25
N CYS A 27 9.59 7.16 10.61
CA CYS A 27 9.97 5.76 10.70
C CYS A 27 11.41 5.50 10.24
N VAL A 28 12.17 4.74 11.02
CA VAL A 28 13.63 4.57 10.82
C VAL A 28 14.00 3.85 9.52
N PHE A 29 13.12 2.97 9.04
CA PHE A 29 13.34 2.15 7.84
C PHE A 29 12.74 2.74 6.56
N CYS A 30 11.95 3.82 6.65
CA CYS A 30 11.35 4.44 5.47
C CYS A 30 12.34 5.38 4.79
N PRO A 31 12.73 5.12 3.53
CA PRO A 31 13.55 6.08 2.78
C PRO A 31 12.84 7.42 2.62
N THR A 32 13.64 8.47 2.52
CA THR A 32 13.18 9.83 2.24
C THR A 32 13.96 10.37 1.06
N TYR A 33 13.24 10.60 -0.03
CA TYR A 33 13.75 11.26 -1.24
C TYR A 33 12.77 12.40 -1.57
N ASP A 34 13.27 13.51 -2.08
CA ASP A 34 12.42 14.65 -2.43
C ASP A 34 11.52 14.32 -3.62
N GLU A 35 11.98 13.44 -4.52
CA GLU A 35 11.32 13.08 -5.76
C GLU A 35 10.40 11.86 -5.66
N ALA A 36 10.34 11.18 -4.51
CA ALA A 36 9.57 9.96 -4.32
C ALA A 36 8.61 10.05 -3.12
N PRO A 37 7.42 9.42 -3.19
CA PRO A 37 6.57 9.27 -2.01
C PRO A 37 7.30 8.55 -0.87
N LYS A 38 6.93 8.86 0.37
CA LYS A 38 7.53 8.26 1.57
C LYS A 38 7.52 6.73 1.48
N SER A 39 8.62 6.10 1.90
CA SER A 39 8.84 4.64 1.87
C SER A 39 9.15 4.04 0.51
N TYR A 40 9.14 4.82 -0.56
CA TYR A 40 9.48 4.36 -1.90
C TYR A 40 10.85 4.89 -2.34
N THR A 41 11.51 4.15 -3.24
CA THR A 41 12.78 4.53 -3.85
C THR A 41 12.55 5.06 -5.28
N PRO A 42 13.37 6.03 -5.75
CA PRO A 42 13.24 6.59 -7.09
C PRO A 42 13.43 5.55 -8.21
N GLU A 43 14.05 4.42 -7.92
CA GLU A 43 14.26 3.33 -8.89
C GLU A 43 13.01 2.47 -9.13
N SER A 44 11.98 2.57 -8.28
CA SER A 44 10.76 1.80 -8.45
C SER A 44 10.06 2.19 -9.76
N PRO A 45 9.68 1.23 -10.62
CA PRO A 45 8.99 1.54 -11.87
C PRO A 45 7.72 2.38 -11.71
N ALA A 46 7.03 2.26 -10.57
CA ALA A 46 5.87 3.08 -10.26
C ALA A 46 6.25 4.54 -9.97
N VAL A 47 7.30 4.76 -9.17
CA VAL A 47 7.82 6.10 -8.86
C VAL A 47 8.34 6.76 -10.13
N LEU A 48 9.13 6.05 -10.95
CA LEU A 48 9.65 6.57 -12.22
C LEU A 48 8.51 7.04 -13.15
N ARG A 49 7.40 6.29 -13.20
CA ARG A 49 6.22 6.72 -13.97
C ARG A 49 5.55 7.93 -13.34
N ALA A 50 5.41 7.96 -12.02
CA ALA A 50 4.83 9.10 -11.32
C ALA A 50 5.63 10.39 -11.57
N ILE A 51 6.96 10.32 -11.48
CA ILE A 51 7.87 11.44 -11.80
C ILE A 51 7.71 11.87 -13.27
N ALA A 52 7.70 10.92 -14.22
CA ALA A 52 7.54 11.23 -15.64
C ALA A 52 6.20 11.93 -15.95
N SER A 53 5.15 11.60 -15.22
CA SER A 53 3.83 12.22 -15.29
C SER A 53 3.66 13.42 -14.35
N LYS A 54 4.72 13.89 -13.68
CA LYS A 54 4.67 14.98 -12.68
C LYS A 54 3.62 14.77 -11.58
N PHE A 55 3.40 13.51 -11.19
CA PHE A 55 2.37 13.08 -10.25
C PHE A 55 0.93 13.37 -10.69
N ASP A 56 0.70 13.67 -11.97
CA ASP A 56 -0.66 13.84 -12.49
C ASP A 56 -1.40 12.47 -12.51
N PRO A 57 -2.56 12.35 -11.83
CA PRO A 57 -3.31 11.10 -11.72
C PRO A 57 -3.84 10.58 -13.07
N TYR A 58 -4.25 11.47 -13.97
CA TYR A 58 -4.80 11.10 -15.27
C TYR A 58 -3.68 10.51 -16.14
N GLU A 59 -2.57 11.24 -16.27
CA GLU A 59 -1.40 10.84 -17.07
C GLU A 59 -0.77 9.54 -16.53
N GLN A 60 -0.68 9.37 -15.20
CA GLN A 60 -0.18 8.14 -14.60
C GLN A 60 -1.06 6.92 -14.97
N THR A 61 -2.38 7.10 -14.90
CA THR A 61 -3.36 6.05 -15.19
C THR A 61 -3.34 5.68 -16.66
N ASP A 62 -3.45 6.66 -17.55
CA ASP A 62 -3.44 6.47 -19.00
C ASP A 62 -2.12 5.85 -19.49
N LEU A 63 -0.97 6.35 -19.01
CA LEU A 63 0.34 5.77 -19.33
C LEU A 63 0.41 4.29 -18.89
N ARG A 64 -0.10 3.98 -17.70
CA ARG A 64 -0.08 2.62 -17.16
C ARG A 64 -0.95 1.67 -18.00
N LEU A 65 -2.15 2.09 -18.39
CA LEU A 65 -3.03 1.34 -19.28
C LEU A 65 -2.37 1.08 -20.64
N LYS A 66 -1.79 2.11 -21.25
CA LYS A 66 -1.05 2.00 -22.53
C LYS A 66 0.11 1.01 -22.45
N ILE A 67 0.88 1.03 -21.36
CA ILE A 67 1.99 0.08 -21.14
C ILE A 67 1.46 -1.35 -21.04
N LEU A 68 0.41 -1.58 -20.24
CA LEU A 68 -0.16 -2.90 -20.04
C LEU A 68 -0.76 -3.49 -21.32
N LYS A 69 -1.46 -2.66 -22.10
CA LYS A 69 -1.99 -3.02 -23.41
C LYS A 69 -0.88 -3.41 -24.38
N LYS A 70 0.21 -2.63 -24.46
CA LYS A 70 1.40 -2.95 -25.28
C LYS A 70 2.09 -4.25 -24.84
N MET A 71 2.02 -4.59 -23.56
CA MET A 71 2.53 -5.85 -23.03
C MET A 71 1.58 -7.04 -23.30
N GLY A 72 0.37 -6.79 -23.81
CA GLY A 72 -0.64 -7.81 -24.10
C GLY A 72 -1.42 -8.28 -22.88
N HIS A 73 -1.51 -7.46 -21.83
CA HIS A 73 -2.40 -7.72 -20.68
C HIS A 73 -3.82 -7.27 -21.00
N PRO A 74 -4.85 -7.97 -20.49
CA PRO A 74 -6.23 -7.49 -20.57
C PRO A 74 -6.38 -6.16 -19.82
N ASP A 75 -7.19 -5.25 -20.34
CA ASP A 75 -7.46 -3.94 -19.76
C ASP A 75 -8.96 -3.67 -19.58
N ASP A 76 -9.81 -4.70 -19.70
CA ASP A 76 -11.26 -4.61 -19.53
C ASP A 76 -11.69 -4.54 -18.05
N LYS A 77 -10.90 -5.14 -17.17
CA LYS A 77 -11.10 -5.12 -15.71
C LYS A 77 -9.84 -4.64 -15.02
N ILE A 78 -9.99 -3.59 -14.22
CA ILE A 78 -8.90 -2.90 -13.55
C ILE A 78 -9.12 -2.92 -12.05
N GLU A 79 -8.05 -3.22 -11.31
CA GLU A 79 -7.95 -2.85 -9.91
C GLU A 79 -7.04 -1.62 -9.80
N MET A 80 -7.62 -0.50 -9.40
CA MET A 80 -6.88 0.73 -9.13
C MET A 80 -6.20 0.64 -7.76
N ILE A 81 -4.92 0.98 -7.67
CA ILE A 81 -4.16 0.93 -6.42
C ILE A 81 -3.52 2.30 -6.17
N ILE A 82 -3.95 2.97 -5.11
CA ILE A 82 -3.39 4.24 -4.66
C ILE A 82 -2.28 3.96 -3.65
N MET A 83 -1.03 4.15 -4.07
CA MET A 83 0.16 3.87 -3.27
C MET A 83 0.66 5.12 -2.53
N GLY A 84 1.31 4.91 -1.38
CA GLY A 84 2.01 5.98 -0.64
C GLY A 84 1.71 6.03 0.85
N GLY A 85 0.66 5.35 1.32
CA GLY A 85 0.30 5.22 2.74
C GLY A 85 -0.17 6.50 3.44
N THR A 86 0.00 7.68 2.83
CA THR A 86 -0.36 9.00 3.39
C THR A 86 -1.41 9.74 2.57
N PHE A 87 -2.00 9.10 1.56
CA PHE A 87 -3.00 9.72 0.67
C PHE A 87 -4.19 10.31 1.46
N LEU A 88 -4.68 9.59 2.46
CA LEU A 88 -5.81 10.02 3.28
C LEU A 88 -5.46 11.18 4.25
N ALA A 89 -4.18 11.50 4.39
CA ALA A 89 -3.68 12.65 5.14
C ALA A 89 -3.52 13.92 4.30
N CYS A 90 -3.62 13.82 2.97
CA CYS A 90 -3.63 14.98 2.08
C CYS A 90 -4.93 15.79 2.25
N PRO A 91 -5.00 17.05 1.79
CA PRO A 91 -6.25 17.82 1.79
C PRO A 91 -7.38 17.07 1.06
N GLU A 92 -8.62 17.13 1.59
CA GLU A 92 -9.74 16.36 1.04
C GLU A 92 -10.00 16.70 -0.43
N GLU A 93 -9.97 17.98 -0.81
CA GLU A 93 -10.14 18.42 -2.21
C GLU A 93 -9.15 17.73 -3.16
N TYR A 94 -7.89 17.60 -2.73
CA TYR A 94 -6.88 16.87 -3.49
C TYR A 94 -7.26 15.39 -3.63
N GLN A 95 -7.73 14.74 -2.55
CA GLN A 95 -8.14 13.33 -2.59
C GLN A 95 -9.26 13.11 -3.61
N TYR A 96 -10.33 13.91 -3.57
CA TYR A 96 -11.46 13.77 -4.51
C TYR A 96 -11.04 14.06 -5.95
N SER A 97 -10.25 15.11 -6.18
CA SER A 97 -9.74 15.45 -7.51
C SER A 97 -8.83 14.36 -8.08
N PHE A 98 -7.99 13.77 -7.23
CA PHE A 98 -7.09 12.69 -7.61
C PHE A 98 -7.84 11.45 -8.08
N ILE A 99 -8.81 10.99 -7.27
CA ILE A 99 -9.62 9.81 -7.58
C ILE A 99 -10.47 10.05 -8.83
N LYS A 100 -11.11 11.22 -8.94
CA LYS A 100 -11.88 11.59 -10.13
C LYS A 100 -11.04 11.51 -11.40
N SER A 101 -9.84 12.09 -11.37
CA SER A 101 -8.93 12.07 -12.53
C SER A 101 -8.49 10.65 -12.93
N CYS A 102 -8.34 9.75 -11.96
CA CYS A 102 -8.09 8.33 -12.24
C CYS A 102 -9.29 7.67 -12.96
N TYR A 103 -10.52 7.94 -12.52
CA TYR A 103 -11.71 7.48 -13.23
C TYR A 103 -11.84 8.09 -14.63
N ASP A 104 -11.59 9.39 -14.78
CA ASP A 104 -11.62 10.07 -16.08
C ASP A 104 -10.65 9.43 -17.08
N ALA A 105 -9.44 9.07 -16.64
CA ALA A 105 -8.46 8.37 -17.48
C ALA A 105 -8.93 6.97 -17.89
N MET A 106 -9.56 6.21 -16.98
CA MET A 106 -10.16 4.93 -17.34
C MET A 106 -11.36 5.10 -18.30
N ASN A 107 -12.14 6.17 -18.13
CA ASN A 107 -13.29 6.45 -18.98
C ASN A 107 -12.91 6.99 -20.35
N GLY A 108 -11.71 7.56 -20.50
CA GLY A 108 -11.27 8.25 -21.72
C GLY A 108 -11.97 9.60 -21.94
N GLN A 109 -12.63 10.14 -20.91
CA GLN A 109 -13.33 11.43 -20.96
C GLN A 109 -13.37 12.07 -19.56
N VAL A 110 -13.44 13.40 -19.52
CA VAL A 110 -13.44 14.17 -18.28
C VAL A 110 -14.88 14.41 -17.82
N ALA A 111 -15.24 13.92 -16.65
CA ALA A 111 -16.55 14.16 -16.02
C ALA A 111 -16.60 15.53 -15.29
N GLY A 112 -17.80 16.01 -14.97
CA GLY A 112 -18.00 17.21 -14.14
C GLY A 112 -17.83 16.96 -12.64
N SER A 113 -18.03 15.73 -12.16
CA SER A 113 -17.87 15.34 -10.75
C SER A 113 -17.35 13.92 -10.59
N LEU A 114 -16.92 13.55 -9.38
CA LEU A 114 -16.51 12.18 -9.07
C LEU A 114 -17.67 11.18 -9.26
N ASP A 115 -18.88 11.54 -8.86
CA ASP A 115 -20.05 10.66 -9.02
C ASP A 115 -20.41 10.44 -10.48
N GLU A 116 -20.26 11.46 -11.31
CA GLU A 116 -20.42 11.30 -12.76
C GLU A 116 -19.31 10.41 -13.34
N ALA A 117 -18.04 10.61 -12.94
CA ALA A 117 -16.93 9.77 -13.36
C ALA A 117 -17.15 8.29 -13.00
N LYS A 118 -17.65 8.01 -11.79
CA LYS A 118 -18.00 6.67 -11.34
C LYS A 118 -19.14 6.07 -12.19
N ARG A 119 -20.23 6.81 -12.42
CA ARG A 119 -21.35 6.34 -13.26
C ARG A 119 -20.92 6.03 -14.69
N LEU A 120 -20.06 6.86 -15.28
CA LEU A 120 -19.50 6.60 -16.62
C LEU A 120 -18.63 5.34 -16.63
N ASN A 121 -17.95 5.06 -15.51
CA ASN A 121 -17.09 3.88 -15.40
C ASN A 121 -17.85 2.56 -15.32
N GLU A 122 -19.10 2.55 -14.84
CA GLU A 122 -19.95 1.35 -14.76
C GLU A 122 -20.08 0.61 -16.10
N THR A 123 -20.07 1.36 -17.21
CA THR A 123 -20.19 0.83 -18.57
C THR A 123 -18.96 1.10 -19.45
N SER A 124 -17.84 1.56 -18.88
CA SER A 124 -16.64 1.89 -19.65
C SER A 124 -15.94 0.63 -20.19
N ALA A 125 -15.05 0.84 -21.17
CA ALA A 125 -14.19 -0.23 -21.69
C ALA A 125 -13.14 -0.68 -20.65
N HIS A 126 -12.76 0.21 -19.74
CA HIS A 126 -11.77 0.01 -18.69
C HIS A 126 -12.47 0.06 -17.32
N ARG A 127 -13.14 -1.02 -16.92
CA ARG A 127 -13.96 -1.02 -15.70
C ARG A 127 -13.10 -1.11 -14.46
N CYS A 128 -13.27 -0.17 -13.54
CA CYS A 128 -12.71 -0.23 -12.20
C CYS A 128 -13.55 -1.22 -11.38
N VAL A 129 -13.09 -2.47 -11.33
CA VAL A 129 -13.76 -3.54 -10.57
C VAL A 129 -13.29 -3.60 -9.11
N GLY A 130 -12.28 -2.83 -8.77
CA GLY A 130 -11.76 -2.69 -7.43
C GLY A 130 -10.89 -1.45 -7.30
N LEU A 131 -11.00 -0.79 -6.15
CA LEU A 131 -10.11 0.29 -5.76
C LEU A 131 -9.48 -0.06 -4.41
N CYS A 132 -8.15 0.02 -4.35
CA CYS A 132 -7.32 -0.26 -3.20
C CYS A 132 -6.61 1.01 -2.74
N ILE A 133 -6.70 1.33 -1.46
CA ILE A 133 -5.96 2.46 -0.85
C ILE A 133 -5.00 1.92 0.21
N GLU A 134 -3.74 2.31 0.13
CA GLU A 134 -2.75 2.13 1.20
C GLU A 134 -2.90 3.25 2.23
N THR A 135 -3.02 2.91 3.51
CA THR A 135 -3.08 3.90 4.60
C THR A 135 -2.38 3.41 5.87
N ARG A 136 -2.13 4.35 6.80
CA ARG A 136 -1.66 4.03 8.14
C ARG A 136 -2.85 3.69 9.07
N PRO A 137 -2.65 2.85 10.10
CA PRO A 137 -3.69 2.56 11.09
C PRO A 137 -4.27 3.80 11.79
N ASP A 138 -3.42 4.78 12.10
CA ASP A 138 -3.79 6.05 12.73
C ASP A 138 -4.50 7.05 11.78
N TRP A 139 -4.57 6.73 10.48
CA TRP A 139 -5.28 7.48 9.43
C TRP A 139 -6.36 6.62 8.78
N CYS A 140 -7.14 5.93 9.62
CA CYS A 140 -8.20 5.01 9.19
C CYS A 140 -9.41 5.07 10.14
N GLY A 141 -9.85 6.29 10.49
CA GLY A 141 -11.06 6.52 11.28
C GLY A 141 -12.35 6.52 10.45
N GLU A 142 -13.49 6.76 11.10
CA GLU A 142 -14.79 6.79 10.41
C GLU A 142 -14.87 7.86 9.31
N LYS A 143 -14.20 9.01 9.49
CA LYS A 143 -14.16 10.09 8.49
C LYS A 143 -13.38 9.66 7.25
N GLU A 144 -12.21 9.07 7.44
CA GLU A 144 -11.38 8.52 6.36
C GLU A 144 -12.14 7.41 5.61
N ILE A 145 -12.82 6.53 6.35
CA ILE A 145 -13.61 5.45 5.77
C ILE A 145 -14.80 5.99 4.96
N ALA A 146 -15.50 7.01 5.44
CA ALA A 146 -16.57 7.66 4.67
C ALA A 146 -16.06 8.18 3.31
N ARG A 147 -14.91 8.88 3.29
CA ARG A 147 -14.27 9.32 2.04
C ARG A 147 -13.88 8.13 1.15
N MET A 148 -13.31 7.07 1.73
CA MET A 148 -12.99 5.85 0.97
C MET A 148 -14.21 5.24 0.30
N LEU A 149 -15.36 5.22 0.96
CA LEU A 149 -16.62 4.75 0.38
C LEU A 149 -17.09 5.66 -0.77
N ASP A 150 -16.98 6.97 -0.61
CA ASP A 150 -17.29 7.94 -1.69
C ASP A 150 -16.42 7.68 -2.94
N PHE A 151 -15.14 7.32 -2.74
CA PHE A 151 -14.21 6.98 -3.81
C PHE A 151 -14.55 5.67 -4.54
N GLY A 152 -15.38 4.82 -3.96
CA GLY A 152 -15.63 3.45 -4.44
C GLY A 152 -14.54 2.45 -4.01
N THR A 153 -13.90 2.68 -2.86
CA THR A 153 -12.88 1.78 -2.31
C THR A 153 -13.48 0.41 -1.98
N THR A 154 -12.74 -0.65 -2.31
CA THR A 154 -13.13 -2.05 -2.08
C THR A 154 -12.17 -2.79 -1.18
N ARG A 155 -10.93 -2.30 -1.07
CA ARG A 155 -9.85 -2.91 -0.30
C ARG A 155 -8.97 -1.83 0.31
N VAL A 156 -8.51 -2.08 1.53
CA VAL A 156 -7.60 -1.20 2.25
C VAL A 156 -6.38 -2.00 2.67
N GLU A 157 -5.21 -1.47 2.39
CA GLU A 157 -3.93 -2.01 2.82
C GLU A 157 -3.41 -1.18 4.01
N LEU A 158 -3.39 -1.77 5.19
CA LEU A 158 -2.90 -1.13 6.42
C LEU A 158 -1.40 -1.39 6.59
N GLY A 159 -0.64 -0.29 6.72
CA GLY A 159 0.79 -0.32 7.00
C GLY A 159 1.12 -0.68 8.45
N ILE A 160 0.72 -1.87 8.93
CA ILE A 160 0.90 -2.27 10.33
C ILE A 160 2.35 -2.70 10.62
N GLN A 161 3.00 -3.37 9.68
CA GLN A 161 4.37 -3.89 9.75
C GLN A 161 4.57 -5.05 10.75
N THR A 162 4.16 -4.93 12.01
CA THR A 162 4.24 -6.00 13.04
C THR A 162 3.06 -5.90 14.03
N LEU A 163 3.07 -6.60 15.16
CA LEU A 163 2.05 -6.51 16.23
C LEU A 163 2.68 -6.21 17.61
N ASP A 164 3.71 -5.37 17.63
CA ASP A 164 4.49 -5.09 18.84
C ASP A 164 4.72 -3.58 19.05
N ASP A 165 4.20 -3.05 20.16
CA ASP A 165 4.32 -1.63 20.52
C ASP A 165 5.75 -1.23 20.93
N ASP A 166 6.58 -2.15 21.43
CA ASP A 166 8.00 -1.87 21.70
C ASP A 166 8.78 -1.69 20.41
N ILE A 167 8.52 -2.55 19.41
CA ILE A 167 9.09 -2.38 18.08
C ILE A 167 8.61 -1.06 17.47
N TYR A 168 7.31 -0.72 17.58
CA TYR A 168 6.79 0.55 17.07
C TYR A 168 7.46 1.77 17.70
N ARG A 169 7.70 1.75 19.01
CA ARG A 169 8.46 2.81 19.71
C ARG A 169 9.88 2.90 19.18
N LEU A 170 10.58 1.77 19.07
CA LEU A 170 11.96 1.70 18.61
C LEU A 170 12.12 2.24 17.18
N VAL A 171 11.24 1.82 16.26
CA VAL A 171 11.29 2.21 14.84
C VAL A 171 10.57 3.52 14.55
N ARG A 172 10.05 4.21 15.57
CA ARG A 172 9.30 5.47 15.47
C ARG A 172 8.15 5.40 14.47
N ARG A 173 7.36 4.33 14.55
CA ARG A 173 6.27 4.04 13.60
C ARG A 173 5.16 5.09 13.65
N GLY A 174 4.86 5.59 14.85
CA GLY A 174 3.88 6.66 15.10
C GLY A 174 2.43 6.20 15.25
N HIS A 175 2.18 4.90 15.42
CA HIS A 175 0.89 4.33 15.84
C HIS A 175 1.14 3.17 16.81
N THR A 176 0.05 2.64 17.37
CA THR A 176 0.03 1.53 18.32
C THR A 176 -0.69 0.31 17.76
N VAL A 177 -0.57 -0.84 18.42
CA VAL A 177 -1.38 -2.03 18.14
C VAL A 177 -2.87 -1.74 18.33
N LYS A 178 -3.23 -0.88 19.30
CA LYS A 178 -4.63 -0.46 19.50
C LYS A 178 -5.21 0.24 18.27
N ASP A 179 -4.42 1.06 17.58
CA ASP A 179 -4.84 1.71 16.34
C ASP A 179 -5.09 0.68 15.23
N VAL A 180 -4.24 -0.35 15.13
CA VAL A 180 -4.42 -1.47 14.20
C VAL A 180 -5.73 -2.21 14.44
N ILE A 181 -6.02 -2.55 15.70
CA ILE A 181 -7.26 -3.23 16.10
C ILE A 181 -8.47 -2.36 15.76
N THR A 182 -8.41 -1.07 16.09
CA THR A 182 -9.52 -0.13 15.87
C THR A 182 -9.80 0.05 14.38
N ALA A 183 -8.78 0.32 13.58
CA ALA A 183 -8.89 0.47 12.13
C ALA A 183 -9.47 -0.79 11.49
N THR A 184 -8.99 -1.97 11.88
CA THR A 184 -9.45 -3.25 11.32
C THR A 184 -10.92 -3.52 11.63
N LYS A 185 -11.34 -3.31 12.87
CA LYS A 185 -12.76 -3.44 13.25
C LYS A 185 -13.65 -2.50 12.47
N LEU A 186 -13.24 -1.25 12.29
CA LEU A 186 -13.99 -0.28 11.49
C LEU A 186 -14.07 -0.71 10.02
N LEU A 187 -12.94 -1.03 9.38
CA LEU A 187 -12.91 -1.45 7.98
C LEU A 187 -13.82 -2.66 7.72
N LYS A 188 -13.76 -3.68 8.60
CA LYS A 188 -14.63 -4.86 8.52
C LYS A 188 -16.11 -4.51 8.74
N LYS A 189 -16.42 -3.63 9.69
CA LYS A 189 -17.79 -3.12 9.94
C LYS A 189 -18.38 -2.45 8.69
N TYR A 190 -17.56 -1.73 7.92
CA TYR A 190 -17.97 -1.08 6.66
C TYR A 190 -17.85 -2.00 5.42
N GLY A 191 -17.54 -3.29 5.60
CA GLY A 191 -17.52 -4.27 4.51
C GLY A 191 -16.32 -4.17 3.56
N LEU A 192 -15.24 -3.48 3.97
CA LEU A 192 -14.01 -3.37 3.18
C LEU A 192 -13.11 -4.60 3.40
N LYS A 193 -12.42 -5.04 2.33
CA LYS A 193 -11.35 -6.04 2.46
C LYS A 193 -10.15 -5.40 3.16
N VAL A 194 -9.54 -6.11 4.11
CA VAL A 194 -8.43 -5.60 4.93
C VAL A 194 -7.19 -6.42 4.68
N TYR A 195 -6.17 -5.79 4.13
CA TYR A 195 -4.86 -6.40 3.93
C TYR A 195 -3.86 -5.73 4.87
N TYR A 196 -2.91 -6.51 5.38
CA TYR A 196 -1.83 -5.99 6.21
C TYR A 196 -0.51 -6.00 5.46
N HIS A 197 0.23 -4.90 5.52
CA HIS A 197 1.66 -4.91 5.23
C HIS A 197 2.38 -5.54 6.41
N TRP A 198 3.16 -6.60 6.16
CA TRP A 198 3.81 -7.41 7.18
C TRP A 198 5.31 -7.46 6.93
N MET A 199 6.09 -6.96 7.89
CA MET A 199 7.53 -6.75 7.77
C MET A 199 8.31 -7.55 8.83
N PRO A 200 8.72 -8.80 8.53
CA PRO A 200 9.68 -9.49 9.37
C PRO A 200 11.06 -8.82 9.30
N GLY A 201 11.85 -8.96 10.36
CA GLY A 201 13.22 -8.44 10.44
C GLY A 201 13.34 -6.99 10.88
N LEU A 202 12.29 -6.41 11.47
CA LEU A 202 12.39 -5.06 12.03
C LEU A 202 13.39 -5.01 13.21
N PRO A 203 14.03 -3.85 13.45
CA PRO A 203 14.87 -3.66 14.63
C PRO A 203 14.13 -4.03 15.92
N GLY A 204 14.83 -4.73 16.82
CA GLY A 204 14.24 -5.23 18.07
C GLY A 204 13.49 -6.56 17.94
N SER A 205 13.31 -7.09 16.72
CA SER A 205 12.70 -8.40 16.50
C SER A 205 13.72 -9.54 16.35
N SER A 206 13.23 -10.78 16.36
CA SER A 206 13.96 -11.99 16.00
C SER A 206 13.09 -12.89 15.12
N PRO A 207 13.65 -13.83 14.34
CA PRO A 207 12.83 -14.74 13.52
C PRO A 207 11.79 -15.53 14.34
N ALA A 208 12.13 -15.91 15.56
CA ALA A 208 11.19 -16.57 16.47
C ALA A 208 10.05 -15.64 16.89
N HIS A 209 10.35 -14.37 17.20
CA HIS A 209 9.36 -13.36 17.55
C HIS A 209 8.44 -13.03 16.39
N ASP A 210 8.98 -12.81 15.19
CA ASP A 210 8.18 -12.55 13.99
C ASP A 210 7.23 -13.71 13.66
N LEU A 211 7.67 -14.95 13.87
CA LEU A 211 6.82 -16.13 13.70
C LEU A 211 5.71 -16.21 14.76
N GLU A 212 6.00 -15.85 16.01
CA GLU A 212 5.00 -15.75 17.08
C GLU A 212 3.97 -14.67 16.79
N MET A 213 4.40 -13.47 16.39
CA MET A 213 3.49 -12.40 15.97
C MET A 213 2.62 -12.81 14.77
N THR A 214 3.18 -13.61 13.85
CA THR A 214 2.41 -14.14 12.71
C THR A 214 1.36 -15.15 13.16
N ARG A 215 1.65 -15.98 14.17
CA ARG A 215 0.68 -16.90 14.77
C ARG A 215 -0.43 -16.12 15.46
N GLU A 216 -0.08 -15.14 16.30
CA GLU A 216 -1.06 -14.29 16.97
C GLU A 216 -1.99 -13.58 15.97
N LEU A 217 -1.42 -13.06 14.87
CA LEU A 217 -2.16 -12.37 13.81
C LEU A 217 -3.31 -13.20 13.23
N PHE A 218 -3.14 -14.53 13.11
CA PHE A 218 -4.15 -15.43 12.57
C PHE A 218 -5.06 -16.03 13.64
N GLU A 219 -4.61 -16.18 14.89
CA GLU A 219 -5.38 -16.77 15.97
C GLU A 219 -6.29 -15.75 16.68
N ASN A 220 -5.82 -14.51 16.85
CA ASN A 220 -6.52 -13.46 17.59
C ASN A 220 -7.63 -12.79 16.75
N ASP A 221 -8.87 -12.82 17.27
CA ASP A 221 -10.07 -12.28 16.61
C ASP A 221 -10.02 -10.76 16.36
N ASN A 222 -9.09 -10.04 16.99
CA ASN A 222 -8.92 -8.61 16.76
C ASN A 222 -8.24 -8.27 15.41
N TYR A 223 -7.65 -9.25 14.73
CA TYR A 223 -6.89 -9.05 13.49
C TYR A 223 -7.52 -9.78 12.30
N LYS A 224 -7.10 -11.02 12.01
CA LYS A 224 -7.59 -11.88 10.92
C LYS A 224 -7.78 -11.10 9.58
N PRO A 225 -6.69 -10.53 9.03
CA PRO A 225 -6.76 -9.82 7.75
C PRO A 225 -7.11 -10.79 6.61
N ASP A 226 -7.70 -10.26 5.54
CA ASP A 226 -8.04 -11.03 4.33
C ASP A 226 -6.82 -11.33 3.45
N GLY A 227 -5.68 -10.69 3.73
CA GLY A 227 -4.44 -10.91 3.00
C GLY A 227 -3.24 -10.26 3.67
N LEU A 228 -2.06 -10.80 3.40
CA LEU A 228 -0.77 -10.26 3.81
C LEU A 228 0.05 -9.84 2.60
N LYS A 229 0.68 -8.67 2.70
CA LYS A 229 1.72 -8.20 1.78
C LYS A 229 3.04 -8.26 2.51
N LEU A 230 3.84 -9.28 2.19
CA LEU A 230 5.10 -9.56 2.89
C LEU A 230 6.22 -8.66 2.36
N TYR A 231 6.87 -7.96 3.28
CA TYR A 231 7.98 -7.03 3.04
C TYR A 231 9.13 -7.36 3.99
N PRO A 232 9.99 -8.34 3.68
CA PRO A 232 11.19 -8.58 4.47
C PRO A 232 11.98 -7.27 4.62
N THR A 233 12.36 -6.94 5.86
CA THR A 233 13.04 -5.68 6.14
C THR A 233 14.39 -5.64 5.45
N LEU A 234 14.66 -4.55 4.72
CA LEU A 234 15.91 -4.33 4.00
C LEU A 234 16.60 -3.07 4.52
N VAL A 235 17.93 -3.09 4.51
CA VAL A 235 18.74 -1.88 4.69
C VAL A 235 18.76 -1.14 3.35
N VAL A 236 18.00 -0.05 3.27
CA VAL A 236 17.89 0.78 2.06
C VAL A 236 18.68 2.07 2.27
N ALA A 237 19.37 2.54 1.23
CA ALA A 237 20.09 3.81 1.26
C ALA A 237 19.16 4.99 1.63
N HIS A 238 19.73 6.01 2.28
CA HIS A 238 19.02 7.22 2.73
C HIS A 238 17.94 6.93 3.79
N THR A 239 18.22 5.96 4.67
CA THR A 239 17.39 5.64 5.84
C THR A 239 18.17 5.83 7.14
N GLU A 240 17.48 5.95 8.27
CA GLU A 240 18.14 5.88 9.57
C GLU A 240 18.63 4.44 9.85
N LEU A 241 17.92 3.44 9.32
CA LEU A 241 18.30 2.04 9.40
C LEU A 241 19.66 1.73 8.73
N GLU A 242 20.00 2.41 7.63
CA GLU A 242 21.34 2.36 7.02
C GLU A 242 22.44 2.77 8.00
N LYS A 243 22.21 3.84 8.77
CA LYS A 243 23.16 4.28 9.80
C LYS A 243 23.27 3.27 10.93
N TRP A 244 22.14 2.69 11.35
CA TRP A 244 22.14 1.65 12.38
C TRP A 244 22.90 0.40 11.93
N TYR A 245 22.79 0.04 10.66
CA TYR A 245 23.56 -1.05 10.06
C TYR A 245 25.06 -0.73 10.04
N ALA A 246 25.45 0.44 9.57
CA ALA A 246 26.85 0.88 9.54
C ALA A 246 27.50 0.92 10.93
N ASP A 247 26.73 1.31 11.95
CA ASP A 247 27.15 1.35 13.35
C ASP A 247 27.11 -0.03 14.05
N GLY A 248 26.65 -1.08 13.38
CA GLY A 248 26.45 -2.41 13.98
C GLY A 248 25.30 -2.52 14.99
N LYS A 249 24.43 -1.51 15.06
CA LYS A 249 23.22 -1.48 15.92
C LYS A 249 22.07 -2.30 15.36
N TYR A 250 22.08 -2.57 14.06
CA TYR A 250 21.11 -3.42 13.38
C TYR A 250 21.83 -4.37 12.44
N ILE A 251 21.47 -5.65 12.50
CA ILE A 251 21.96 -6.68 11.59
C ILE A 251 20.72 -7.29 10.93
N PRO A 252 20.54 -7.15 9.60
CA PRO A 252 19.41 -7.76 8.91
C PRO A 252 19.53 -9.29 8.96
N TYR A 253 18.40 -9.97 8.84
CA TYR A 253 18.41 -11.41 8.68
C TYR A 253 19.16 -11.81 7.41
N THR A 254 19.81 -12.96 7.48
CA THR A 254 20.39 -13.59 6.30
C THR A 254 19.28 -14.02 5.33
N MET A 255 19.66 -14.28 4.08
CA MET A 255 18.71 -14.80 3.08
C MET A 255 18.10 -16.13 3.55
N ASP A 256 18.90 -17.03 4.11
CA ASP A 256 18.43 -18.35 4.56
C ASP A 256 17.45 -18.24 5.74
N GLU A 257 17.75 -17.40 6.73
CA GLU A 257 16.83 -17.09 7.83
C GLU A 257 15.51 -16.49 7.30
N THR A 258 15.61 -15.55 6.36
CA THR A 258 14.43 -14.91 5.75
C THR A 258 13.57 -15.92 4.99
N VAL A 259 14.18 -16.74 4.13
CA VAL A 259 13.45 -17.77 3.35
C VAL A 259 12.78 -18.79 4.27
N LYS A 260 13.50 -19.26 5.30
CA LYS A 260 12.95 -20.18 6.28
C LYS A 260 11.76 -19.55 7.00
N LEU A 261 11.93 -18.35 7.53
CA LEU A 261 10.87 -17.63 8.25
C LEU A 261 9.63 -17.41 7.39
N LEU A 262 9.78 -16.95 6.14
CA LEU A 262 8.66 -16.76 5.23
C LEU A 262 7.96 -18.07 4.86
N THR A 263 8.69 -19.19 4.79
CA THR A 263 8.12 -20.51 4.57
C THR A 263 7.30 -20.96 5.77
N ASP A 264 7.84 -20.80 6.97
CA ASP A 264 7.16 -21.13 8.23
C ASP A 264 5.89 -20.27 8.40
N MET A 265 5.98 -18.95 8.17
CA MET A 265 4.83 -18.04 8.18
C MET A 265 3.73 -18.48 7.22
N LYS A 266 4.09 -18.88 5.99
CA LYS A 266 3.11 -19.34 4.98
C LYS A 266 2.43 -20.65 5.37
N CYS A 267 3.07 -21.49 6.19
CA CYS A 267 2.45 -22.71 6.71
C CYS A 267 1.42 -22.44 7.81
N LEU A 268 1.41 -21.24 8.41
CA LEU A 268 0.44 -20.82 9.42
C LEU A 268 -0.79 -20.12 8.83
N VAL A 269 -0.80 -19.80 7.53
CA VAL A 269 -1.93 -19.14 6.87
C VAL A 269 -3.15 -20.08 6.91
N PRO A 270 -4.31 -19.64 7.45
CA PRO A 270 -5.53 -20.45 7.56
C PRO A 270 -6.11 -20.95 6.23
#